data_AF-A0A1M5QFU9-F1
#
_entry.id   AF-A0A1M5QFU9-F1
#
_cell.length_a   1.000
_cell.length_b   1.000
_cell.length_c   1.000
_cell.angle_alpha   90.00
_cell.angle_beta   90.00
_cell.angle_gamma   90.00
#
_symmetry.space_group_name_H-M   'P 1'
#
loop_
_entity.id
_entity.type
_entity.pdbx_description
1 polymer ?
#
loop_
_entity_poly.entity_id
_entity_poly.type
_entity_poly.pdbx_seq_one_letter_code
_entity_poly.pdbx_strand_id
1 'polypeptide(L)'
;MEQAKGGKKIESKECLECGLTFVPTANGQRFCCKAHSNGYRQKKLRERRIAEGLCPVCGSDMPKAQPYGKRESLYCEKCTEARRESKRRSRDKQMSLS
;
A
#
# COMPACT_ATOMS: atom_id res chain seq x y z
N MET A 1 -48.82 2.54 -20.79
CA MET A 1 -47.55 2.68 -21.52
C MET A 1 -46.42 2.41 -20.54
N GLU A 2 -45.99 1.15 -20.44
CA GLU A 2 -44.91 0.73 -19.54
C GLU A 2 -43.56 0.93 -20.23
N GLN A 3 -42.79 1.92 -19.78
CA GLN A 3 -41.44 2.16 -20.28
C GLN A 3 -40.48 1.15 -19.62
N ALA A 4 -40.09 0.14 -20.39
CA ALA A 4 -39.06 -0.82 -20.03
C ALA A 4 -37.74 -0.08 -19.79
N LYS A 5 -37.27 -0.06 -18.55
CA LYS A 5 -35.96 0.49 -18.17
C LYS A 5 -34.87 -0.36 -18.82
N GLY A 6 -34.26 0.15 -19.90
CA GLY A 6 -33.10 -0.45 -20.55
C GLY A 6 -31.92 -0.53 -19.59
N GLY A 7 -31.76 -1.68 -18.91
CA GLY A 7 -30.60 -1.98 -18.09
C GLY A 7 -29.37 -2.09 -18.97
N LYS A 8 -28.43 -1.14 -18.86
CA LYS A 8 -27.11 -1.28 -19.48
C LYS A 8 -26.48 -2.57 -18.98
N LYS A 9 -26.14 -3.50 -19.88
CA LYS A 9 -25.37 -4.70 -19.53
C LYS A 9 -24.06 -4.23 -18.92
N ILE A 10 -23.84 -4.55 -17.65
CA ILE A 10 -22.60 -4.21 -16.96
C ILE A 10 -21.56 -5.23 -17.38
N GLU A 11 -20.56 -4.79 -18.14
CA GLU A 11 -19.44 -5.63 -18.54
C GLU A 11 -18.56 -5.97 -17.32
N SER A 12 -18.23 -7.25 -17.17
CA SER A 12 -17.25 -7.74 -16.21
C SER A 12 -15.88 -7.12 -16.47
N LYS A 13 -15.12 -6.83 -15.42
CA LYS A 13 -13.76 -6.29 -15.51
C LYS A 13 -12.79 -7.12 -14.67
N GLU A 14 -11.51 -7.07 -15.02
CA GLU A 14 -10.45 -7.70 -14.23
C GLU A 14 -9.88 -6.72 -13.19
N CYS A 15 -9.66 -7.22 -11.97
CA CYS A 15 -9.05 -6.45 -10.89
C CYS A 15 -7.56 -6.25 -11.17
N LEU A 16 -7.10 -5.00 -11.17
CA LEU A 16 -5.69 -4.67 -11.44
C LEU A 16 -4.69 -5.12 -10.36
N GLU A 17 -5.17 -5.62 -9.21
CA GLU A 17 -4.31 -6.09 -8.13
C GLU A 17 -4.23 -7.63 -8.09
N CYS A 18 -5.39 -8.29 -8.03
CA CYS A 18 -5.45 -9.75 -7.89
C CYS A 18 -5.79 -10.52 -9.17
N GLY A 19 -6.12 -9.83 -10.28
CA GLY A 19 -6.50 -10.45 -11.56
C GLY A 19 -7.91 -11.04 -11.61
N LEU A 20 -8.66 -11.08 -10.50
CA LEU A 20 -10.01 -11.65 -10.49
C LEU A 20 -10.97 -10.82 -11.36
N THR A 21 -11.79 -11.52 -12.16
CA THR A 21 -12.92 -10.92 -12.86
C THR A 21 -14.04 -10.59 -11.89
N PHE A 22 -14.58 -9.38 -11.94
CA PHE A 22 -15.66 -8.90 -11.08
C PHE A 22 -16.65 -8.04 -11.87
N VAL A 23 -17.88 -7.94 -11.38
CA VAL A 23 -18.88 -7.03 -11.94
C VAL A 23 -18.77 -5.68 -11.23
N PRO A 24 -18.39 -4.59 -11.92
CA PRO A 24 -18.24 -3.28 -11.30
C PRO A 24 -19.60 -2.72 -10.85
N THR A 25 -19.67 -2.20 -9.63
CA THR A 25 -20.89 -1.57 -9.08
C THR A 25 -20.94 -0.06 -9.37
N ALA A 26 -19.80 0.52 -9.73
CA ALA A 26 -19.67 1.93 -10.07
C ALA A 26 -18.89 2.14 -11.39
N ASN A 27 -19.22 3.22 -12.08
CA ASN A 27 -18.45 3.66 -13.24
C ASN A 27 -17.00 3.93 -12.84
N GLY A 28 -16.06 3.37 -13.59
CA GLY A 28 -14.62 3.53 -13.34
C GLY A 28 -14.04 2.64 -12.23
N GLN A 29 -14.79 1.68 -11.68
CA GLN A 29 -14.22 0.73 -10.72
C GLN A 29 -13.15 -0.16 -11.39
N ARG A 30 -11.94 -0.15 -10.84
CA ARG A 30 -10.74 -0.87 -11.35
C ARG A 30 -10.31 -2.05 -10.47
N PHE A 31 -10.92 -2.20 -9.30
CA PHE A 31 -10.56 -3.18 -8.30
C PHE A 31 -11.81 -3.87 -7.78
N CYS A 32 -11.71 -5.18 -7.52
CA CYS A 32 -12.83 -5.95 -6.99
C CYS A 32 -13.23 -5.54 -5.56
N CYS A 33 -12.33 -4.94 -4.80
CA CYS A 33 -12.60 -4.48 -3.43
C CYS A 33 -11.80 -3.23 -3.06
N LYS A 34 -12.24 -2.56 -1.98
CA LYS A 34 -11.57 -1.37 -1.43
C LYS A 34 -10.16 -1.68 -0.92
N ALA A 35 -9.93 -2.89 -0.41
CA ALA A 35 -8.63 -3.31 0.09
C ALA A 35 -7.57 -3.30 -1.03
N HIS A 36 -7.89 -3.88 -2.20
CA HIS A 36 -7.00 -3.89 -3.36
C HIS A 36 -6.77 -2.48 -3.93
N SER A 37 -7.80 -1.65 -3.98
CA SER A 37 -7.66 -0.25 -4.39
C SER A 37 -6.68 0.51 -3.47
N ASN A 38 -6.85 0.36 -2.16
CA ASN A 38 -5.97 0.98 -1.17
C ASN A 38 -4.54 0.41 -1.24
N GLY A 39 -4.39 -0.92 -1.31
CA GLY A 39 -3.10 -1.59 -1.41
C GLY A 39 -2.33 -1.15 -2.66
N TYR A 40 -2.99 -1.13 -3.81
CA TYR A 40 -2.42 -0.64 -5.06
C TYR A 40 -1.98 0.82 -4.96
N ARG A 41 -2.84 1.69 -4.41
CA ARG A 41 -2.51 3.12 -4.20
C ARG A 41 -1.30 3.28 -3.28
N GLN A 42 -1.23 2.53 -2.18
CA GLN A 42 -0.10 2.60 -1.24
C GLN A 42 1.19 2.07 -1.87
N LYS A 43 1.12 1.00 -2.67
CA LYS A 43 2.28 0.49 -3.42
C LYS A 43 2.80 1.56 -4.40
N LYS A 44 1.93 2.17 -5.19
CA LYS A 44 2.31 3.24 -6.13
C LYS A 44 2.88 4.46 -5.43
N LEU A 45 2.28 4.88 -4.31
CA LEU A 45 2.80 5.98 -3.51
C LEU A 45 4.19 5.67 -2.95
N ARG A 46 4.41 4.43 -2.49
CA ARG A 46 5.70 3.96 -2.01
C ARG A 46 6.76 3.95 -3.12
N GLU A 47 6.44 3.40 -4.28
CA GLU A 47 7.34 3.38 -5.45
C GLU A 47 7.72 4.80 -5.87
N ARG A 48 6.73 5.69 -5.97
CA ARG A 48 6.95 7.10 -6.33
C ARG A 48 7.86 7.80 -5.32
N ARG A 49 7.57 7.66 -4.02
CA ARG A 49 8.41 8.24 -2.95
C ARG A 49 9.85 7.76 -3.05
N ILE A 50 10.08 6.46 -3.24
CA ILE A 50 11.44 5.93 -3.39
C ILE A 50 12.15 6.54 -4.61
N ALA A 51 11.45 6.66 -5.75
CA ALA A 51 12.01 7.26 -6.95
C ALA A 51 12.30 8.76 -6.79
N GLU A 52 11.51 9.48 -5.99
CA GLU A 52 11.70 10.89 -5.64
C GLU A 52 12.72 11.09 -4.51
N GLY A 53 13.35 10.04 -3.97
CA GLY A 53 14.26 10.16 -2.83
C GLY A 53 13.54 10.48 -1.51
N LEU A 54 12.26 10.16 -1.39
CA LEU A 54 11.44 10.37 -0.22
C LEU A 54 11.24 9.08 0.57
N CYS A 55 11.05 9.21 1.88
CA CYS A 55 10.77 8.07 2.75
C CYS A 55 9.45 7.38 2.35
N PRO A 56 9.45 6.07 2.07
CA PRO A 56 8.27 5.34 1.64
C PRO A 56 7.15 5.31 2.68
N VAL A 57 7.49 5.47 3.97
CA VAL A 57 6.54 5.41 5.09
C VAL A 57 5.94 6.80 5.35
N CYS A 58 6.77 7.77 5.74
CA CYS A 58 6.30 9.09 6.16
C CYS A 58 6.32 10.16 5.05
N GLY A 59 7.01 9.92 3.93
CA GLY A 59 7.13 10.90 2.84
C GLY A 59 8.13 12.04 3.09
N SER A 60 8.90 12.00 4.18
CA SER A 60 9.96 12.99 4.44
C SER A 60 11.10 12.88 3.44
N ASP A 61 11.75 14.00 3.16
CA ASP A 61 12.94 14.08 2.30
C ASP A 61 14.08 13.17 2.81
N MET A 62 14.69 12.41 1.91
CA MET A 62 15.87 11.58 2.18
C MET A 62 16.96 11.92 1.18
N PRO A 63 17.79 12.93 1.45
CA PRO A 63 18.81 13.37 0.51
C PRO A 63 19.92 12.33 0.29
N LYS A 64 19.99 11.29 1.14
CA LYS A 64 20.99 10.20 1.08
C LYS A 64 20.40 8.88 1.57
N ALA A 65 20.89 7.78 0.99
CA ALA A 65 20.69 6.45 1.53
C ALA A 65 21.28 6.37 2.94
N GLN A 66 20.42 6.12 3.94
CA GLN A 66 20.79 6.09 5.35
C GLN A 66 21.44 4.73 5.70
N PRO A 67 22.53 4.64 6.47
CA PRO A 67 23.12 3.36 6.82
C PRO A 67 22.19 2.52 7.75
N TYR A 68 21.83 1.31 7.33
CA TYR A 68 21.10 0.32 8.12
C TYR A 68 21.90 -0.97 8.30
N GLY A 69 22.74 -0.99 9.33
CA GLY A 69 23.66 -2.11 9.56
C GLY A 69 24.64 -2.22 8.39
N LYS A 70 24.65 -3.37 7.71
CA LYS A 70 25.51 -3.62 6.53
C LYS A 70 24.89 -3.21 5.19
N ARG A 71 23.68 -2.63 5.18
CA ARG A 71 22.94 -2.26 3.96
C ARG A 71 22.42 -0.83 4.07
N GLU A 72 22.06 -0.24 2.94
CA GLU A 72 21.38 1.04 2.89
C GLU A 72 19.90 0.90 3.30
N SER A 73 19.43 1.81 4.15
CA SER A 73 18.05 1.97 4.58
C SER A 73 17.25 2.64 3.48
N LEU A 74 16.09 2.06 3.16
CA LEU A 74 15.08 2.70 2.33
C LEU A 74 14.18 3.64 3.13
N TYR A 75 14.51 3.98 4.38
CA TYR A 75 13.67 4.75 5.28
C TYR A 75 14.44 5.92 5.89
N CYS A 76 13.73 7.00 6.23
CA CYS A 76 14.33 8.11 6.96
C CYS A 76 14.80 7.64 8.35
N GLU A 77 15.67 8.43 8.98
CA GLU A 77 16.19 8.14 10.32
C GLU A 77 15.08 7.88 11.33
N LYS A 78 14.05 8.74 11.37
CA LYS A 78 12.91 8.60 12.28
C LYS A 78 12.17 7.27 12.09
N CYS A 79 11.85 6.89 10.86
CA CYS A 79 11.17 5.62 10.59
C CYS A 79 12.08 4.42 10.83
N THR A 80 13.38 4.58 10.61
CA THR A 80 14.39 3.55 10.90
C THR A 80 14.48 3.28 12.40
N GLU A 81 14.59 4.32 13.21
CA GLU A 81 14.65 4.23 14.68
C GLU A 81 13.34 3.72 15.25
N ALA A 82 12.19 4.22 14.80
CA ALA A 82 10.88 3.70 15.22
C ALA A 82 10.75 2.19 14.94
N ARG A 83 11.27 1.72 13.80
CA ARG A 83 11.29 0.29 13.46
C ARG A 83 12.24 -0.51 14.35
N ARG A 84 13.42 0.04 14.69
CA ARG A 84 14.36 -0.58 15.63
C ARG A 84 13.75 -0.69 17.02
N GLU A 85 13.11 0.37 17.50
CA GLU A 85 12.44 0.40 18.79
C GLU A 85 11.29 -0.61 18.85
N SER A 86 10.43 -0.65 17.82
CA SER A 86 9.35 -1.64 17.74
C SER A 86 9.88 -3.08 17.83
N LYS A 87 10.97 -3.40 17.13
CA LYS A 87 11.63 -4.72 17.24
C LYS A 87 12.16 -4.99 18.65
N ARG A 88 12.76 -3.99 19.32
CA ARG A 88 13.24 -4.13 20.70
C ARG A 88 12.07 -4.43 21.65
N ARG A 89 10.97 -3.66 21.55
CA ARG A 89 9.75 -3.88 22.36
C ARG A 89 9.13 -5.27 22.10
N SER A 90 9.05 -5.71 20.84
CA SER A 90 8.54 -7.05 20.52
C SER A 90 9.38 -8.17 21.12
N ARG A 91 10.71 -8.02 21.10
CA ARG A 91 11.64 -8.99 21.71
C ARG A 91 11.52 -9.02 23.23
N ASP A 92 11.47 -7.84 23.86
CA ASP A 92 11.30 -7.70 25.31
C ASP A 92 9.98 -8.36 25.77
N LYS A 93 8.88 -8.07 25.08
CA LYS A 93 7.58 -8.70 25.31
C LYS A 93 7.62 -10.23 25.17
N GLN A 94 8.42 -10.77 24.25
CA GLN A 94 8.58 -12.22 24.08
C GLN A 94 9.32 -12.84 25.27
N MET A 95 10.32 -12.14 25.82
CA MET A 95 11.10 -12.62 26.98
C MET A 95 10.33 -12.52 28.30
N SER A 96 9.41 -11.56 28.45
CA SER A 96 8.55 -11.45 29.65
C SER A 96 7.40 -12.46 29.70
N LEU A 97 7.13 -13.17 28.59
CA LEU A 97 6.10 -14.20 28.48
C LEU A 97 6.66 -15.62 28.57
N SER A 98 7.99 -15.75 28.73
CA SER A 98 8.71 -17.01 28.91
C SER A 98 9.15 -17.16 30.36
#